data_AF-A0A523X632-F1
#
_entry.id   AF-A0A523X632-F1
#
_cell.length_a   1.000
_cell.length_b   1.000
_cell.length_c   1.000
_cell.angle_alpha   90.00
_cell.angle_beta   90.00
_cell.angle_gamma   90.00
#
_symmetry.space_group_name_H-M   'P 1'
#
loop_
_entity.id
_entity.type
_entity.pdbx_description
1 polymer ?
#
loop_
_entity_poly.entity_id
_entity_poly.type
_entity_poly.pdbx_seq_one_letter_code
_entity_poly.pdbx_strand_id
1 'polypeptide(L)'
;MKPAPTMVNKRHRLTEIIRAFKTFSSRRINESHGTPGTPVWQRNYYEHVIRNENDLDEVRKYIMNNPLKWDLDKENPENWGK
;
A
#
# COMPACT_ATOMS: atom_id res chain seq x y z
N MET A 1 -42.42 12.96 7.96
CA MET A 1 -42.00 11.56 8.14
C MET A 1 -40.55 11.45 7.65
N LYS A 2 -39.58 11.10 8.50
CA LYS A 2 -38.17 10.90 8.06
C LYS A 2 -38.01 9.44 7.59
N PRO A 3 -37.35 9.17 6.45
CA PRO A 3 -37.18 7.80 5.97
C PRO A 3 -36.32 6.99 6.94
N ALA A 4 -36.66 5.71 7.11
CA ALA A 4 -35.92 4.79 7.97
C ALA A 4 -34.49 4.59 7.43
N PRO A 5 -33.46 4.59 8.29
CA PRO A 5 -32.08 4.38 7.86
C PRO A 5 -31.91 2.95 7.33
N THR A 6 -31.83 2.79 6.02
CA THR A 6 -31.44 1.53 5.39
C THR A 6 -29.93 1.36 5.55
N MET A 7 -29.47 0.21 6.06
CA MET A 7 -28.06 -0.13 6.05
C MET A 7 -27.59 -0.32 4.60
N VAL A 8 -27.06 0.74 4.00
CA VAL A 8 -26.39 0.66 2.71
C VAL A 8 -25.07 -0.07 2.94
N ASN A 9 -24.96 -1.32 2.48
CA ASN A 9 -23.70 -2.03 2.47
C ASN A 9 -22.74 -1.32 1.49
N LYS A 10 -21.96 -0.38 2.04
CA LYS A 10 -21.07 0.47 1.27
C LYS A 10 -19.85 -0.34 0.85
N ARG A 11 -19.82 -0.74 -0.43
CA ARG A 11 -18.63 -1.35 -1.03
C ARG A 11 -17.56 -0.28 -1.24
N HIS A 12 -16.41 -0.46 -0.62
CA HIS A 12 -15.24 0.39 -0.82
C HIS A 12 -14.39 -0.16 -1.96
N ARG A 13 -13.96 0.71 -2.87
CA ARG A 13 -12.98 0.35 -3.90
C ARG A 13 -11.60 0.23 -3.25
N LEU A 14 -10.75 -0.64 -3.80
CA LEU A 14 -9.35 -0.79 -3.34
C LEU A 14 -8.62 0.56 -3.30
N THR A 15 -8.81 1.38 -4.34
CA THR A 15 -8.24 2.74 -4.43
C THR A 15 -8.62 3.64 -3.24
N GLU A 16 -9.86 3.55 -2.75
CA GLU A 16 -10.31 4.34 -1.60
C GLU A 16 -9.62 3.90 -0.30
N ILE A 17 -9.47 2.58 -0.12
CA ILE A 17 -8.80 1.98 1.03
C ILE A 17 -7.32 2.37 1.04
N ILE A 18 -6.62 2.18 -0.10
CA ILE A 18 -5.20 2.51 -0.23
C ILE A 18 -4.97 4.02 -0.06
N ARG A 19 -5.87 4.87 -0.59
CA ARG A 19 -5.79 6.32 -0.37
C ARG A 19 -5.87 6.65 1.12
N ALA A 20 -6.89 6.13 1.82
CA ALA A 20 -7.05 6.37 3.25
C ALA A 20 -5.82 5.89 4.03
N PHE A 21 -5.36 4.66 3.77
CA PHE A 21 -4.18 4.09 4.40
C PHE A 21 -2.94 4.98 4.21
N LYS A 22 -2.62 5.37 2.96
CA LYS A 22 -1.46 6.22 2.67
C LYS A 22 -1.57 7.61 3.32
N THR A 23 -2.76 8.22 3.32
CA THR A 23 -2.99 9.52 3.95
C THR A 23 -2.77 9.47 5.46
N PHE A 24 -3.42 8.54 6.16
CA PHE A 24 -3.34 8.48 7.62
C PHE A 24 -1.96 8.05 8.12
N SER A 25 -1.34 7.07 7.46
CA SER A 25 0.02 6.64 7.80
C SER A 25 1.05 7.75 7.58
N SER A 26 1.02 8.43 6.42
CA SER A 26 1.97 9.53 6.13
C SER A 26 1.86 10.65 7.15
N ARG A 27 0.63 11.03 7.51
CA ARG A 27 0.41 12.07 8.51
C ARG A 27 1.05 11.70 9.85
N ARG A 28 0.79 10.50 10.36
CA ARG A 28 1.35 10.03 11.64
C ARG A 28 2.88 9.94 11.61
N ILE A 29 3.44 9.41 10.53
CA ILE A 29 4.89 9.31 10.34
C ILE A 29 5.53 10.71 10.34
N ASN A 30 4.97 11.62 9.55
CA ASN A 30 5.47 13.00 9.46
C ASN A 30 5.33 13.77 10.78
N GLU A 31 4.23 13.58 11.51
CA GLU A 31 4.07 14.14 12.87
C GLU A 31 5.13 13.59 13.83
N SER A 32 5.41 12.28 13.80
CA SER A 32 6.45 11.67 14.65
C SER A 32 7.87 12.08 14.29
N HIS A 33 8.14 12.36 13.01
CA HIS A 33 9.47 12.73 12.53
C HIS A 33 9.70 14.25 12.49
N GLY A 34 8.67 15.05 12.77
CA GLY A 34 8.76 16.52 12.63
C GLY A 34 8.94 16.99 11.18
N THR A 35 8.49 16.19 10.20
CA THR A 35 8.65 16.44 8.76
C THR A 35 7.29 16.59 8.05
N PRO A 36 6.45 17.57 8.43
CA PRO A 36 5.14 17.75 7.83
C PRO A 36 5.25 18.02 6.32
N GLY A 37 4.46 17.31 5.53
CA GLY A 37 4.41 17.48 4.07
C GLY A 37 5.46 16.69 3.29
N THR A 38 6.45 16.06 3.95
CA THR A 38 7.42 15.20 3.26
C THR A 38 6.72 13.95 2.69
N PRO A 39 6.93 13.61 1.41
CA PRO A 39 6.39 12.39 0.83
C PRO A 39 6.95 11.15 1.53
N VAL A 40 6.08 10.31 2.09
CA VAL A 40 6.46 9.04 2.73
C VAL A 40 6.35 7.87 1.76
N TRP A 41 5.30 7.85 0.93
CA TRP A 41 5.04 6.75 0.01
C TRP A 41 5.52 7.06 -1.40
N GLN A 42 6.04 6.03 -2.08
CA GLN A 42 6.23 6.05 -3.52
C GLN A 42 4.87 6.27 -4.23
N ARG A 43 4.90 6.93 -5.40
CA ARG A 43 3.72 7.18 -6.22
C ARG A 43 3.15 5.86 -6.74
N ASN A 44 1.81 5.78 -6.82
CA ASN A 44 1.05 4.57 -7.21
C ASN A 44 1.22 3.40 -6.23
N TYR A 45 0.60 2.27 -6.52
CA TYR A 45 0.73 1.04 -5.76
C TYR A 45 0.61 -0.15 -6.72
N TYR A 46 1.23 -1.27 -6.37
CA TYR A 46 1.10 -2.52 -7.12
C TYR A 46 -0.21 -3.21 -6.71
N GLU A 47 -0.98 -3.67 -7.69
CA GLU A 47 -2.17 -4.49 -7.47
C GLU A 47 -2.14 -5.71 -8.37
N HIS A 48 -2.49 -6.86 -7.80
CA HIS A 48 -2.57 -8.14 -8.51
C HIS A 48 -3.67 -8.99 -7.89
N VAL A 49 -4.52 -9.57 -8.72
CA VAL A 49 -5.62 -10.44 -8.27
C VAL A 49 -5.13 -11.87 -8.28
N ILE A 50 -5.03 -12.47 -7.11
CA ILE A 50 -4.62 -13.87 -6.93
C ILE A 50 -5.74 -14.80 -7.41
N ARG A 51 -5.45 -15.64 -8.40
CA ARG A 51 -6.47 -16.50 -9.06
C ARG A 51 -6.35 -17.98 -8.76
N ASN A 52 -5.22 -18.43 -8.20
CA ASN A 52 -4.97 -19.82 -7.86
C ASN A 52 -3.92 -19.94 -6.74
N GLU A 53 -3.71 -21.16 -6.25
CA GLU A 53 -2.78 -21.43 -5.14
C GLU A 53 -1.32 -21.18 -5.52
N ASN A 54 -0.92 -21.52 -6.75
CA ASN A 54 0.45 -21.28 -7.19
C ASN A 54 0.80 -19.79 -7.18
N ASP A 55 -0.11 -18.93 -7.64
CA ASP A 55 0.01 -17.48 -7.61
C ASP A 55 0.10 -16.94 -6.16
N LEU A 56 -0.72 -17.48 -5.26
CA LEU A 56 -0.66 -17.17 -3.83
C LEU A 56 0.70 -17.52 -3.22
N ASP A 57 1.25 -18.69 -3.56
CA ASP A 57 2.52 -19.16 -3.04
C ASP A 57 3.70 -18.34 -3.57
N GLU A 58 3.66 -17.92 -4.84
CA GLU A 58 4.67 -17.02 -5.38
C GLU A 58 4.64 -15.64 -4.71
N VAL A 59 3.45 -15.06 -4.48
CA VAL A 59 3.34 -13.78 -3.74
C VAL A 59 3.87 -13.91 -2.31
N ARG A 60 3.57 -15.02 -1.62
CA ARG A 60 4.11 -15.28 -0.27
C ARG A 60 5.62 -15.41 -0.27
N LYS A 61 6.18 -16.17 -1.22
CA LYS A 61 7.64 -16.28 -1.40
C LYS A 61 8.26 -14.93 -1.69
N TYR A 62 7.62 -14.09 -2.51
CA TYR A 62 8.10 -12.73 -2.76
C TYR A 62 8.16 -11.91 -1.48
N ILE A 63 7.07 -11.86 -0.69
CA ILE A 63 7.02 -11.08 0.56
C ILE A 63 8.13 -11.53 1.53
N MET A 64 8.34 -12.84 1.69
CA MET A 64 9.38 -13.35 2.59
C MET A 64 10.79 -13.05 2.10
N ASN A 65 11.03 -13.15 0.78
CA ASN A 65 12.36 -13.01 0.21
C ASN A 65 12.74 -11.57 -0.16
N ASN A 66 11.77 -10.65 -0.30
CA ASN A 66 12.04 -9.29 -0.72
C ASN A 66 13.03 -8.54 0.19
N PRO A 67 12.94 -8.63 1.54
CA PRO A 67 13.93 -7.99 2.41
C PRO A 67 15.36 -8.49 2.15
N LEU A 68 15.53 -9.78 1.83
CA LEU A 68 16.83 -10.37 1.52
C LEU A 68 17.38 -9.96 0.14
N LYS A 69 16.49 -9.53 -0.75
CA LYS A 69 16.81 -9.16 -2.13
C LYS A 69 16.81 -7.65 -2.37
N TRP A 70 16.51 -6.84 -1.35
CA TRP A 70 16.30 -5.41 -1.47
C TRP A 70 17.52 -4.67 -2.05
N ASP A 71 18.72 -5.05 -1.66
CA ASP A 71 19.95 -4.42 -2.16
C ASP A 71 20.18 -4.64 -3.66
N LEU A 72 19.54 -5.67 -4.24
CA LEU A 72 19.61 -5.99 -5.66
C LEU A 72 18.38 -5.48 -6.44
N ASP A 73 17.39 -4.92 -5.74
CA ASP A 73 16.17 -4.45 -6.37
C ASP A 73 16.40 -3.14 -7.12
N LYS A 74 15.83 -3.01 -8.31
CA LYS A 74 15.92 -1.81 -9.16
C LYS A 74 15.16 -0.62 -8.59
N GLU A 75 14.14 -0.88 -7.77
CA GLU A 75 13.33 0.15 -7.11
C GLU A 75 13.98 0.61 -5.81
N ASN A 76 15.10 0.00 -5.40
CA ASN A 76 15.92 0.52 -4.31
C ASN A 76 16.57 1.84 -4.75
N PRO A 77 16.29 2.97 -4.07
CA PRO A 77 16.86 4.27 -4.41
C PRO A 77 18.40 4.29 -4.44
N GLU A 78 19.05 3.42 -3.67
CA GLU A 78 20.51 3.27 -3.65
C GLU A 78 21.08 2.69 -4.97
N ASN A 79 20.21 2.14 -5.83
CA ASN A 79 20.57 1.60 -7.13
C ASN A 79 20.23 2.55 -8.29
N TRP A 80 19.64 3.72 -8.03
CA TRP A 80 19.38 4.70 -9.08
C TRP A 80 20.69 5.34 -9.57
N GLY A 81 20.97 5.22 -10.87
CA GLY A 81 22.14 5.84 -11.50
C GLY A 81 23.42 4.99 -11.47
N LYS A 82 23.34 3.73 -11.04
CA LYS A 82 24.38 2.71 -11.27
C LYS A 82 24.22 2.06 -12.65
#